data_AF-A0A964G4H8-F1
#
_entry.id   AF-A0A964G4H8-F1
#
_cell.length_a   1.000
_cell.length_b   1.000
_cell.length_c   1.000
_cell.angle_alpha   90.00
_cell.angle_beta   90.00
_cell.angle_gamma   90.00
#
_symmetry.space_group_name_H-M   'P 1'
#
loop_
_entity.id
_entity.type
_entity.pdbx_description
1 polymer ?
#
loop_
_entity_poly.entity_id
_entity_poly.type
_entity_poly.pdbx_seq_one_letter_code
_entity_poly.pdbx_strand_id
1 'polypeptide(L)'
;MTAFPQPTPQPTPPPTPPPTPQPAPPPNPQPTTPNPQPTTPNPQPTTPNPEPNILGNFASIVGLLGTALFFTGWIYRWSYFYYFQLEVMTLDLPVESFFIVPIQVFLADPWTILKSLLALLLTALAIYHTLWVFDIVNRKISAIVNWTIIRFSSSARVTRISWFYHPLMSWQQFNINRFNSIKLVRSLVNEIIIVSLVLVMLFWSARYQGIADARGDAGENSSLPAVALIAKQDNIALGRKLDDPTLRLAPKGFKAIGDAGLFADLSKRDYTDINNPKEPRVWRLLLERGNWIYLFPALTTEQQKDPKARPPVMAIQQSQSGDQLLIISPEPSKPSK
;
A
#
# COMPACT_ATOMS: atom_id res chain seq x y z
N MET A 1 -57.92 4.19 -17.44
CA MET A 1 -58.42 4.05 -16.05
C MET A 1 -58.60 2.56 -15.79
N THR A 2 -57.61 1.95 -15.15
CA THR A 2 -57.54 0.49 -14.93
C THR A 2 -57.55 0.26 -13.42
N ALA A 3 -58.61 -0.40 -12.94
CA ALA A 3 -58.85 -0.67 -11.53
C ALA A 3 -57.99 -1.86 -11.05
N PHE A 4 -57.34 -1.70 -9.89
CA PHE A 4 -56.63 -2.77 -9.20
C PHE A 4 -57.62 -3.61 -8.37
N PRO A 5 -57.50 -4.96 -8.35
CA PRO A 5 -58.34 -5.81 -7.52
C PRO A 5 -57.87 -5.81 -6.06
N GLN A 6 -58.85 -5.83 -5.16
CA GLN A 6 -58.71 -5.82 -3.70
C GLN A 6 -58.36 -7.24 -3.18
N PRO A 7 -57.42 -7.38 -2.23
CA PRO A 7 -57.08 -8.68 -1.66
C PRO A 7 -58.08 -9.15 -0.59
N THR A 8 -58.40 -10.44 -0.64
CA THR A 8 -59.31 -11.17 0.26
C THR A 8 -58.63 -11.48 1.61
N PRO A 9 -59.33 -11.37 2.76
CA PRO A 9 -58.75 -11.68 4.07
C PRO A 9 -58.57 -13.19 4.30
N GLN A 10 -57.44 -13.53 4.92
CA GLN A 10 -57.02 -14.90 5.28
C GLN A 10 -57.66 -15.34 6.61
N PRO A 11 -58.16 -16.59 6.73
CA PRO A 11 -58.82 -17.07 7.94
C PRO A 11 -57.84 -17.40 9.08
N THR A 12 -58.24 -17.06 10.31
CA THR A 12 -57.52 -17.31 11.56
C THR A 12 -57.58 -18.79 11.95
N PRO A 13 -56.47 -19.42 12.39
CA PRO A 13 -56.50 -20.81 12.87
C PRO A 13 -57.17 -20.93 14.25
N PRO A 14 -57.85 -22.07 14.53
CA PRO A 14 -58.55 -22.31 15.79
C PRO A 14 -57.58 -22.61 16.96
N PRO A 15 -58.01 -22.36 18.20
CA PRO A 15 -57.19 -22.53 19.39
C PRO A 15 -56.95 -24.01 19.76
N THR A 16 -55.73 -24.30 20.20
CA THR A 16 -55.28 -25.62 20.67
C THR A 16 -55.89 -25.98 22.02
N PRO A 17 -56.40 -27.21 22.23
CA PRO A 17 -56.96 -27.64 23.51
C PRO A 17 -55.89 -27.86 24.61
N PRO A 18 -56.26 -27.71 25.89
CA PRO A 18 -55.34 -27.86 27.02
C PRO A 18 -54.96 -29.33 27.27
N PRO A 19 -53.75 -29.61 27.78
CA PRO A 19 -53.29 -30.97 28.03
C PRO A 19 -53.97 -31.61 29.25
N THR A 20 -54.35 -32.87 29.09
CA THR A 20 -54.95 -33.75 30.11
C THR A 20 -53.94 -34.09 31.23
N PRO A 21 -54.34 -34.12 32.51
CA PRO A 21 -53.45 -34.50 33.61
C PRO A 21 -53.06 -35.99 33.56
N GLN A 22 -51.77 -36.28 33.64
CA GLN A 22 -51.23 -37.63 33.70
C GLN A 22 -51.28 -38.19 35.14
N PRO A 23 -51.69 -39.46 35.37
CA PRO A 23 -51.78 -40.04 36.71
C PRO A 23 -50.41 -40.28 37.35
N ALA A 24 -50.33 -40.09 38.67
CA ALA A 24 -49.15 -40.36 39.48
C ALA A 24 -48.87 -41.88 39.58
N PRO A 25 -47.60 -42.32 39.46
CA PRO A 25 -47.24 -43.73 39.67
C PRO A 25 -47.23 -44.11 41.16
N PRO A 26 -47.53 -45.39 41.51
CA PRO A 26 -47.59 -45.86 42.89
C PRO A 26 -46.19 -46.02 43.52
N PRO A 27 -46.08 -46.00 44.87
CA PRO A 27 -44.81 -46.12 45.56
C PRO A 27 -44.34 -47.58 45.55
N ASN A 28 -43.08 -47.82 45.15
CA ASN A 28 -42.46 -49.15 45.21
C ASN A 28 -41.41 -49.21 46.34
N PRO A 29 -41.21 -50.38 47.00
CA PRO A 29 -40.60 -50.51 48.31
C PRO A 29 -39.10 -50.22 48.37
N GLN A 30 -38.71 -49.75 49.55
CA GLN A 30 -37.36 -49.44 50.00
C GLN A 30 -36.52 -50.71 50.24
N PRO A 31 -35.34 -50.87 49.61
CA PRO A 31 -34.33 -51.82 50.05
C PRO A 31 -33.38 -51.16 51.05
N THR A 32 -33.34 -51.70 52.26
CA THR A 32 -32.32 -51.40 53.28
C THR A 32 -30.98 -52.00 52.89
N THR A 33 -29.99 -51.17 52.55
CA THR A 33 -28.57 -51.52 52.62
C THR A 33 -27.72 -50.30 52.99
N PRO A 34 -26.61 -50.47 53.74
CA PRO A 34 -25.95 -49.41 54.47
C PRO A 34 -25.12 -48.50 53.57
N ASN A 35 -25.20 -47.21 53.88
CA ASN A 35 -24.55 -46.06 53.27
C ASN A 35 -23.01 -46.18 53.18
N PRO A 36 -22.40 -46.12 51.98
CA PRO A 36 -21.06 -45.60 51.78
C PRO A 36 -21.17 -44.17 51.23
N GLN A 37 -20.65 -43.24 52.03
CA GLN A 37 -20.44 -41.82 51.74
C GLN A 37 -19.96 -41.56 50.28
N PRO A 38 -20.66 -40.73 49.48
CA PRO A 38 -20.15 -40.31 48.19
C PRO A 38 -19.16 -39.15 48.38
N THR A 39 -17.87 -39.41 48.20
CA THR A 39 -16.91 -38.36 47.82
C THR A 39 -17.13 -38.02 46.34
N THR A 40 -18.05 -37.11 46.05
CA THR A 40 -18.10 -36.45 44.74
C THR A 40 -16.98 -35.40 44.69
N PRO A 41 -16.02 -35.50 43.75
CA PRO A 41 -15.18 -34.37 43.40
C PRO A 41 -16.07 -33.33 42.73
N ASN A 42 -16.08 -32.12 43.28
CA ASN A 42 -16.66 -30.94 42.65
C ASN A 42 -16.01 -30.78 41.24
N PRO A 43 -16.76 -30.81 40.11
CA PRO A 43 -16.18 -30.47 38.83
C PRO A 43 -15.93 -28.96 38.83
N GLN A 44 -14.69 -28.60 39.14
CA GLN A 44 -14.18 -27.27 38.90
C GLN A 44 -14.41 -26.95 37.41
N PRO A 45 -15.03 -25.82 37.04
CA PRO A 45 -15.18 -25.46 35.64
C PRO A 45 -13.77 -25.32 35.05
N THR A 46 -13.36 -26.29 34.25
CA THR A 46 -12.21 -26.16 33.36
C THR A 46 -12.56 -25.06 32.38
N THR A 47 -12.10 -23.84 32.65
CA THR A 47 -11.89 -22.83 31.62
C THR A 47 -11.20 -23.54 30.46
N PRO A 48 -11.80 -23.61 29.25
CA PRO A 48 -11.13 -24.16 28.10
C PRO A 48 -9.85 -23.35 27.94
N ASN A 49 -8.70 -23.99 28.13
CA ASN A 49 -7.44 -23.40 27.73
C ASN A 49 -7.59 -23.14 26.22
N PRO A 50 -7.58 -21.89 25.75
CA PRO A 50 -7.73 -21.65 24.33
C PRO A 50 -6.58 -22.35 23.63
N GLU A 51 -6.87 -23.39 22.86
CA GLU A 51 -5.86 -24.04 22.05
C GLU A 51 -5.19 -22.97 21.20
N PRO A 52 -3.85 -22.89 21.19
CA PRO A 52 -3.17 -21.88 20.41
C PRO A 52 -3.57 -22.08 18.94
N ASN A 53 -4.26 -21.10 18.37
CA ASN A 53 -4.66 -21.09 16.96
C ASN A 53 -3.43 -20.81 16.08
N ILE A 54 -2.52 -21.78 16.04
CA ILE A 54 -1.22 -21.69 15.36
C ILE A 54 -1.43 -21.45 13.86
N LEU A 55 -2.42 -22.11 13.25
CA LEU A 55 -2.71 -21.96 11.83
C LEU A 55 -3.26 -20.57 11.50
N GLY A 56 -4.16 -20.03 12.33
CA GLY A 56 -4.66 -18.67 12.19
C GLY A 56 -3.57 -17.62 12.37
N ASN A 57 -2.70 -17.79 13.38
CA ASN A 57 -1.56 -16.89 13.61
C ASN A 57 -0.56 -16.94 12.44
N PHE A 58 -0.26 -18.14 11.93
CA PHE A 58 0.62 -18.31 10.78
C PHE A 58 0.03 -17.65 9.52
N ALA A 59 -1.24 -17.90 9.21
CA ALA A 59 -1.92 -17.27 8.08
C ALA A 59 -1.94 -15.74 8.19
N SER A 60 -2.15 -15.20 9.40
CA SER A 60 -2.09 -13.76 9.65
C SER A 60 -0.70 -13.18 9.40
N ILE A 61 0.36 -13.86 9.86
CA ILE A 61 1.75 -13.41 9.64
C ILE A 61 2.08 -13.45 8.15
N VAL A 62 1.73 -14.54 7.46
CA VAL A 62 1.97 -14.69 6.02
C VAL A 62 1.20 -13.64 5.21
N GLY A 63 -0.07 -13.37 5.57
CA GLY A 63 -0.87 -12.34 4.91
C GLY A 63 -0.30 -10.93 5.11
N LEU A 64 0.14 -10.61 6.33
CA LEU A 64 0.77 -9.33 6.63
C LEU A 64 2.10 -9.18 5.90
N LEU A 65 2.92 -10.23 5.88
CA LEU A 65 4.18 -10.25 5.15
C LEU A 65 3.95 -10.07 3.65
N GLY A 66 3.01 -10.81 3.06
CA GLY A 66 2.66 -10.70 1.64
C GLY A 66 2.20 -9.28 1.29
N THR A 67 1.37 -8.67 2.13
CA THR A 67 0.91 -7.28 1.94
C THR A 67 2.08 -6.29 2.02
N ALA A 68 2.96 -6.45 3.01
CA ALA A 68 4.13 -5.60 3.19
C ALA A 68 5.10 -5.70 2.00
N LEU A 69 5.35 -6.93 1.52
CA LEU A 69 6.18 -7.18 0.34
C LEU A 69 5.57 -6.55 -0.91
N PHE A 70 4.30 -6.81 -1.19
CA PHE A 70 3.61 -6.22 -2.33
C PHE A 70 3.69 -4.69 -2.33
N PHE A 71 3.40 -4.07 -1.18
CA PHE A 71 3.46 -2.61 -1.04
C PHE A 71 4.88 -2.07 -1.23
N THR A 72 5.90 -2.77 -0.71
CA THR A 72 7.31 -2.43 -0.92
C THR A 72 7.66 -2.47 -2.41
N GLY A 73 7.27 -3.52 -3.12
CA GLY A 73 7.55 -3.66 -4.55
C GLY A 73 6.81 -2.63 -5.39
N TRP A 74 5.58 -2.29 -4.99
CA TRP A 74 4.80 -1.21 -5.58
C TRP A 74 5.52 0.13 -5.49
N ILE A 75 5.95 0.53 -4.28
CA ILE A 75 6.67 1.79 -4.04
C ILE A 75 7.99 1.80 -4.80
N TYR A 76 8.73 0.70 -4.79
CA TYR A 76 9.98 0.59 -5.53
C TYR A 76 9.76 0.86 -7.01
N ARG A 77 8.82 0.12 -7.65
CA ARG A 77 8.57 0.26 -9.09
C ARG A 77 8.06 1.64 -9.42
N TRP A 78 7.15 2.17 -8.61
CA TRP A 78 6.68 3.54 -8.74
C TRP A 78 7.84 4.52 -8.73
N SER A 79 8.76 4.40 -7.78
CA SER A 79 9.91 5.29 -7.66
C SER A 79 10.94 5.11 -8.78
N TYR A 80 11.16 3.87 -9.22
CA TYR A 80 12.06 3.51 -10.32
C TYR A 80 11.58 4.10 -11.64
N PHE A 81 10.34 3.81 -12.06
CA PHE A 81 9.80 4.30 -13.32
C PHE A 81 9.47 5.81 -13.28
N TYR A 82 9.15 6.36 -12.11
CA TYR A 82 9.01 7.80 -11.94
C TYR A 82 10.31 8.56 -12.26
N TYR A 83 11.48 7.98 -11.97
CA TYR A 83 12.75 8.57 -12.41
C TYR A 83 12.77 8.77 -13.93
N PHE A 84 12.29 7.77 -14.68
CA PHE A 84 12.16 7.82 -16.13
C PHE A 84 10.90 8.57 -16.61
N GLN A 85 10.19 9.28 -15.72
CA GLN A 85 8.96 10.02 -16.02
C GLN A 85 7.88 9.13 -16.66
N LEU A 86 7.82 7.86 -16.25
CA LEU A 86 6.80 6.91 -16.63
C LEU A 86 5.89 6.63 -15.45
N GLU A 87 4.59 6.58 -15.71
CA GLU A 87 3.61 6.19 -14.71
C GLU A 87 3.44 4.68 -14.69
N VAL A 88 3.70 4.04 -13.55
CA VAL A 88 3.59 2.58 -13.39
C VAL A 88 2.21 2.04 -13.76
N MET A 89 1.15 2.80 -13.53
CA MET A 89 -0.22 2.39 -13.89
C MET A 89 -0.45 2.27 -15.40
N THR A 90 0.38 2.93 -16.22
CA THR A 90 0.31 2.86 -17.69
C THR A 90 1.14 1.73 -18.26
N LEU A 91 2.04 1.17 -17.45
CA LEU A 91 2.86 0.03 -17.79
C LEU A 91 2.08 -1.23 -17.43
N ASP A 92 1.74 -2.04 -18.42
CA ASP A 92 1.31 -3.41 -18.16
C ASP A 92 2.50 -4.09 -17.46
N LEU A 93 2.42 -4.38 -16.16
CA LEU A 93 3.43 -5.08 -15.37
C LEU A 93 2.79 -6.30 -14.67
N PRO A 94 3.44 -7.47 -14.63
CA PRO A 94 2.86 -8.64 -14.00
C PRO A 94 2.87 -8.47 -12.49
N VAL A 95 1.85 -8.99 -11.80
CA VAL A 95 1.70 -8.86 -10.34
C VAL A 95 2.86 -9.53 -9.60
N GLU A 96 3.38 -10.63 -10.12
CA GLU A 96 4.52 -11.39 -9.59
C GLU A 96 5.77 -10.51 -9.46
N SER A 97 5.93 -9.57 -10.39
CA SER A 97 7.08 -8.67 -10.44
C SER A 97 7.14 -7.69 -9.26
N PHE A 98 6.00 -7.46 -8.57
CA PHE A 98 5.92 -6.66 -7.35
C PHE A 98 6.34 -7.46 -6.11
N PHE A 99 6.36 -8.79 -6.16
CA PHE A 99 6.81 -9.63 -5.05
C PHE A 99 8.30 -9.98 -5.11
N ILE A 100 8.90 -9.97 -6.31
CA ILE A 100 10.33 -10.25 -6.50
C ILE A 100 11.20 -9.05 -6.07
N VAL A 101 10.80 -7.85 -6.47
CA VAL A 101 11.54 -6.60 -6.23
C VAL A 101 11.87 -6.34 -4.74
N PRO A 102 10.97 -6.57 -3.77
CA PRO A 102 11.29 -6.43 -2.35
C PRO A 102 12.51 -7.25 -1.89
N ILE A 103 12.74 -8.41 -2.52
CA ILE A 103 13.93 -9.23 -2.24
C ILE A 103 15.19 -8.43 -2.60
N GLN A 104 15.19 -7.70 -3.72
CA GLN A 104 16.29 -6.82 -4.08
C GLN A 104 16.40 -5.64 -3.10
N VAL A 105 15.28 -5.02 -2.72
CA VAL A 105 15.27 -3.90 -1.77
C VAL A 105 15.94 -4.23 -0.44
N PHE A 106 15.75 -5.44 0.07
CA PHE A 106 16.28 -5.83 1.39
C PHE A 106 17.54 -6.70 1.31
N LEU A 107 17.72 -7.47 0.24
CA LEU A 107 18.71 -8.54 0.12
C LEU A 107 19.58 -8.48 -1.14
N ALA A 108 19.61 -7.37 -1.90
CA ALA A 108 20.41 -7.26 -3.13
C ALA A 108 21.91 -7.48 -2.90
N ASP A 109 22.48 -6.89 -1.85
CA ASP A 109 23.91 -6.94 -1.57
C ASP A 109 24.18 -6.88 -0.05
N PRO A 110 25.37 -7.31 0.42
CA PRO A 110 25.69 -7.34 1.86
C PRO A 110 25.54 -5.99 2.56
N TRP A 111 25.78 -4.88 1.85
CA TRP A 111 25.65 -3.55 2.39
C TRP A 111 24.18 -3.13 2.51
N THR A 112 23.34 -3.49 1.55
CA THR A 112 21.88 -3.33 1.58
C THR A 112 21.24 -4.16 2.69
N ILE A 113 21.74 -5.38 2.93
CA ILE A 113 21.33 -6.20 4.08
C ILE A 113 21.63 -5.47 5.40
N LEU A 114 22.85 -4.96 5.56
CA LEU A 114 23.24 -4.22 6.77
C LEU A 114 22.39 -2.97 6.98
N LYS A 115 22.15 -2.18 5.92
CA LYS A 115 21.26 -1.02 5.95
C LYS A 115 19.84 -1.40 6.36
N SER A 116 19.32 -2.50 5.83
CA SER A 116 17.98 -3.01 6.14
C SER A 116 17.87 -3.43 7.61
N LEU A 117 18.88 -4.13 8.13
CA LEU A 117 18.96 -4.49 9.55
C LEU A 117 19.01 -3.24 10.45
N LEU A 118 19.81 -2.24 10.07
CA LEU A 118 19.88 -0.99 10.81
C LEU A 118 18.54 -0.22 10.78
N ALA A 119 17.88 -0.17 9.61
CA ALA A 119 16.58 0.47 9.47
C ALA A 119 15.50 -0.23 10.30
N LEU A 120 15.51 -1.57 10.36
CA LEU A 120 14.62 -2.33 11.25
C LEU A 120 14.89 -2.03 12.72
N LEU A 121 16.15 -1.98 13.13
CA LEU A 121 16.53 -1.64 14.51
C LEU A 121 16.10 -0.22 14.89
N LEU A 122 16.33 0.77 14.00
CA LEU A 122 15.88 2.14 14.20
C LEU A 122 14.35 2.24 14.26
N THR A 123 13.64 1.46 13.45
CA THR A 123 12.17 1.41 13.48
C THR A 123 11.65 0.81 14.78
N ALA A 124 12.28 -0.26 15.27
CA ALA A 124 11.93 -0.83 16.57
C ALA A 124 12.14 0.16 17.72
N LEU A 125 13.27 0.89 17.71
CA LEU A 125 13.54 1.96 18.67
C LEU A 125 12.51 3.10 18.54
N ALA A 126 12.18 3.52 17.33
CA ALA A 126 11.18 4.56 17.08
C ALA A 126 9.79 4.15 17.58
N ILE A 127 9.37 2.90 17.34
CA ILE A 127 8.13 2.34 17.87
C ILE A 127 8.16 2.37 19.39
N TYR A 128 9.22 1.85 20.01
CA TYR A 128 9.35 1.82 21.46
C TYR A 128 9.25 3.23 22.07
N HIS A 129 10.01 4.19 21.55
CA HIS A 129 9.97 5.58 22.02
C HIS A 129 8.61 6.24 21.79
N THR A 130 7.98 6.03 20.63
CA THR A 130 6.67 6.63 20.32
C THR A 130 5.59 6.10 21.26
N LEU A 131 5.57 4.78 21.49
CA LEU A 131 4.63 4.16 22.43
C LEU A 131 4.90 4.59 23.88
N TRP A 132 6.17 4.74 24.27
CA TRP A 132 6.55 5.24 25.59
C TRP A 132 6.08 6.68 25.82
N VAL A 133 6.33 7.58 24.87
CA VAL A 133 5.84 8.98 24.93
C VAL A 133 4.31 8.99 24.99
N PHE A 134 3.65 8.16 24.17
CA PHE A 134 2.20 8.05 24.17
C PHE A 134 1.66 7.58 25.53
N ASP A 135 2.29 6.60 26.18
CA ASP A 135 1.92 6.16 27.53
C ASP A 135 2.06 7.29 28.57
N ILE A 136 3.15 8.07 28.52
CA ILE A 136 3.35 9.22 29.42
C ILE A 136 2.25 10.27 29.25
N VAL A 137 1.97 10.65 28.00
CA VAL A 137 0.93 11.64 27.69
C VAL A 137 -0.43 11.12 28.13
N ASN A 138 -0.76 9.87 27.82
CA ASN A 138 -2.03 9.26 28.19
C ASN A 138 -2.21 9.19 29.72
N ARG A 139 -1.15 8.86 30.48
CA ARG A 139 -1.19 8.91 31.96
C ARG A 139 -1.49 10.31 32.47
N LYS A 140 -0.83 11.35 31.93
CA LYS A 140 -1.09 12.74 32.33
C LYS A 140 -2.51 13.19 32.00
N ILE A 141 -3.00 12.87 30.80
CA ILE A 141 -4.38 13.19 30.39
C ILE A 141 -5.38 12.47 31.28
N SER A 142 -5.19 11.17 31.54
CA SER A 142 -6.09 10.40 32.42
C SER A 142 -6.12 10.96 33.85
N ALA A 143 -5.00 11.45 34.37
CA ALA A 143 -4.94 12.09 35.68
C ALA A 143 -5.70 13.44 35.69
N ILE A 144 -5.58 14.26 34.65
CA ILE A 144 -6.31 15.53 34.50
C ILE A 144 -7.82 15.27 34.35
N VAL A 145 -8.21 14.29 33.54
CA VAL A 145 -9.60 13.92 33.31
C VAL A 145 -10.21 13.36 34.60
N ASN A 146 -9.54 12.44 35.29
CA ASN A 146 -10.02 11.92 36.58
C ASN A 146 -10.14 13.01 37.64
N TRP A 147 -9.17 13.93 37.71
CA TRP A 147 -9.25 15.07 38.63
C TRP A 147 -10.44 15.99 38.30
N THR A 148 -10.69 16.27 37.03
CA THR A 148 -11.84 17.08 36.58
C THR A 148 -13.18 16.37 36.87
N ILE A 149 -13.27 15.06 36.67
CA ILE A 149 -14.47 14.25 36.99
C ILE A 149 -14.73 14.20 38.50
N ILE A 150 -13.69 14.03 39.33
CA ILE A 150 -13.82 14.06 40.79
C ILE A 150 -14.23 15.46 41.28
N ARG A 151 -13.72 16.52 40.65
CA ARG A 151 -14.10 17.91 40.98
C ARG A 151 -15.55 18.23 40.57
N PHE A 152 -15.99 17.73 39.42
CA PHE A 152 -17.39 17.90 38.99
C PHE A 152 -18.38 17.07 39.81
N SER A 153 -18.03 15.84 40.19
CA SER A 153 -18.89 14.97 41.01
C SER A 153 -18.98 15.42 42.48
N SER A 154 -17.95 16.10 43.00
CA SER A 154 -17.98 16.69 44.35
C SER A 154 -18.70 18.05 44.41
N SER A 155 -18.79 18.80 43.31
CA SER A 155 -19.61 20.03 43.22
C SER A 155 -21.09 19.77 42.90
N ALA A 156 -21.49 18.52 42.63
CA ALA A 156 -22.89 18.17 42.33
C ALA A 156 -23.77 17.98 43.59
N ARG A 157 -23.64 18.88 44.57
CA ARG A 157 -24.57 18.97 45.72
C ARG A 157 -25.34 20.30 45.78
N VAL A 158 -25.47 21.05 44.69
CA VAL A 158 -26.34 22.24 44.64
C VAL A 158 -27.01 22.38 43.26
N THR A 159 -28.26 21.90 43.18
CA THR A 159 -29.43 22.41 42.44
C THR A 159 -29.39 22.68 40.91
N ARG A 160 -30.41 22.11 40.24
CA ARG A 160 -31.17 22.68 39.10
C ARG A 160 -30.64 22.53 37.66
N ILE A 161 -30.08 21.37 37.27
CA ILE A 161 -29.83 21.06 35.84
C ILE A 161 -30.55 19.78 35.37
N SER A 162 -31.55 19.25 36.10
CA SER A 162 -32.17 17.92 35.82
C SER A 162 -32.80 17.75 34.42
N TRP A 163 -33.10 18.83 33.69
CA TRP A 163 -33.81 18.74 32.41
C TRP A 163 -32.90 18.45 31.20
N PHE A 164 -31.62 18.82 31.26
CA PHE A 164 -30.64 18.44 30.22
C PHE A 164 -30.05 17.04 30.43
N TYR A 165 -30.27 16.40 31.59
CA TYR A 165 -29.69 15.08 31.89
C TYR A 165 -30.45 13.91 31.26
N HIS A 166 -31.72 14.03 30.88
CA HIS A 166 -32.47 12.90 30.31
C HIS A 166 -31.97 12.44 28.93
N PRO A 167 -31.64 13.31 27.95
CA PRO A 167 -31.03 12.85 26.71
C PRO A 167 -29.55 12.44 26.90
N LEU A 168 -28.81 13.08 27.80
CA LEU A 168 -27.42 12.75 28.13
C LEU A 168 -27.27 11.40 28.86
N MET A 169 -28.25 11.00 29.68
CA MET A 169 -28.27 9.67 30.30
C MET A 169 -28.55 8.55 29.30
N SER A 170 -29.28 8.81 28.21
CA SER A 170 -29.46 7.82 27.13
C SER A 170 -28.15 7.60 26.33
N TRP A 171 -27.33 8.64 26.18
CA TRP A 171 -25.98 8.53 25.60
C TRP A 171 -24.95 7.96 26.57
N GLN A 172 -25.08 8.16 27.89
CA GLN A 172 -24.29 7.44 28.90
C GLN A 172 -24.70 5.98 29.07
N GLN A 173 -25.93 5.61 28.70
CA GLN A 173 -26.37 4.21 28.58
C GLN A 173 -25.82 3.52 27.31
N PHE A 174 -25.28 4.28 26.34
CA PHE A 174 -24.20 3.79 25.48
C PHE A 174 -22.95 3.65 26.35
N ASN A 175 -22.92 2.51 27.03
CA ASN A 175 -22.12 2.23 28.19
C ASN A 175 -20.63 2.08 27.81
N ILE A 176 -19.93 3.21 27.64
CA ILE A 176 -18.47 3.28 27.50
C ILE A 176 -17.78 2.58 28.69
N ASN A 177 -18.46 2.49 29.84
CA ASN A 177 -17.94 1.90 31.08
C ASN A 177 -18.20 0.40 31.27
N ARG A 178 -18.94 -0.30 30.37
CA ARG A 178 -19.23 -1.75 30.56
C ARG A 178 -18.39 -2.73 29.75
N PHE A 179 -17.52 -2.27 28.87
CA PHE A 179 -16.55 -3.15 28.22
C PHE A 179 -15.21 -2.46 28.17
N ASN A 180 -14.16 -3.26 27.95
CA ASN A 180 -12.76 -2.91 27.74
C ASN A 180 -12.51 -1.86 26.61
N SER A 181 -13.42 -0.93 26.32
CA SER A 181 -13.39 0.08 25.27
C SER A 181 -12.14 0.96 25.36
N ILE A 182 -11.77 1.45 26.54
CA ILE A 182 -10.53 2.23 26.74
C ILE A 182 -9.30 1.37 26.44
N LYS A 183 -9.31 0.09 26.86
CA LYS A 183 -8.22 -0.86 26.58
C LYS A 183 -8.15 -1.21 25.09
N LEU A 184 -9.29 -1.36 24.44
CA LEU A 184 -9.43 -1.68 23.02
C LEU A 184 -9.02 -0.50 22.14
N VAL A 185 -9.49 0.70 22.43
CA VAL A 185 -9.06 1.94 21.74
C VAL A 185 -7.57 2.16 21.95
N ARG A 186 -7.04 1.97 23.17
CA ARG A 186 -5.61 2.05 23.43
C ARG A 186 -4.81 0.99 22.64
N SER A 187 -5.32 -0.24 22.56
CA SER A 187 -4.70 -1.32 21.77
C SER A 187 -4.67 -0.98 20.29
N LEU A 188 -5.80 -0.49 19.75
CA LEU A 188 -5.96 -0.12 18.35
C LEU A 188 -5.08 1.07 17.98
N VAL A 189 -4.98 2.10 18.84
CA VAL A 189 -4.08 3.23 18.62
C VAL A 189 -2.63 2.78 18.61
N ASN A 190 -2.21 1.91 19.55
CA ASN A 190 -0.87 1.35 19.55
C ASN A 190 -0.57 0.58 18.26
N GLU A 191 -1.52 -0.24 17.80
CA GLU A 191 -1.39 -1.01 16.56
C GLU A 191 -1.30 -0.09 15.33
N ILE A 192 -2.11 0.97 15.26
CA ILE A 192 -2.01 1.98 14.19
C ILE A 192 -0.64 2.66 14.20
N ILE A 193 -0.12 3.03 15.37
CA ILE A 193 1.21 3.65 15.49
C ILE A 193 2.29 2.70 14.94
N ILE A 194 2.24 1.43 15.36
CA ILE A 194 3.18 0.40 14.90
C ILE A 194 3.10 0.25 13.38
N VAL A 195 1.90 0.01 12.85
CA VAL A 195 1.68 -0.19 11.40
C VAL A 195 2.10 1.04 10.61
N SER A 196 1.78 2.25 11.08
CA SER A 196 2.15 3.50 10.41
C SER A 196 3.67 3.67 10.34
N LEU A 197 4.39 3.42 11.43
CA LEU A 197 5.86 3.52 11.45
C LEU A 197 6.51 2.45 10.56
N VAL A 198 5.99 1.23 10.56
CA VAL A 198 6.45 0.17 9.66
C VAL A 198 6.23 0.58 8.21
N LEU A 199 5.04 1.09 7.85
CA LEU A 199 4.75 1.55 6.49
C LEU A 199 5.65 2.71 6.06
N VAL A 200 5.95 3.66 6.96
CA VAL A 200 6.89 4.75 6.69
C VAL A 200 8.30 4.21 6.41
N MET A 201 8.77 3.24 7.20
CA MET A 201 10.06 2.60 6.97
C MET A 201 10.08 1.88 5.61
N LEU A 202 9.08 1.06 5.31
CA LEU A 202 8.97 0.35 4.02
C LEU A 202 8.96 1.33 2.85
N PHE A 203 8.18 2.41 2.97
CA PHE A 203 8.12 3.48 1.97
C PHE A 203 9.48 4.11 1.73
N TRP A 204 10.18 4.51 2.80
CA TRP A 204 11.46 5.18 2.67
C TRP A 204 12.52 4.27 2.04
N SER A 205 12.61 3.02 2.50
CA SER A 205 13.56 2.03 1.98
C SER A 205 13.31 1.73 0.51
N ALA A 206 12.06 1.37 0.15
CA ALA A 206 11.70 1.05 -1.22
C ALA A 206 11.90 2.23 -2.17
N ARG A 207 11.48 3.43 -1.75
CA ARG A 207 11.62 4.64 -2.56
C ARG A 207 13.07 5.00 -2.81
N TYR A 208 13.90 4.96 -1.76
CA TYR A 208 15.31 5.29 -1.89
C TYR A 208 16.01 4.30 -2.81
N GLN A 209 15.78 2.99 -2.61
CA GLN A 209 16.38 1.96 -3.46
C GLN A 209 15.93 2.09 -4.92
N GLY A 210 14.62 2.27 -5.17
CA GLY A 210 14.10 2.41 -6.53
C GLY A 210 14.71 3.60 -7.29
N ILE A 211 14.92 4.73 -6.62
CA ILE A 211 15.60 5.90 -7.23
C ILE A 211 17.09 5.65 -7.43
N ALA A 212 17.75 4.99 -6.47
CA ALA A 212 19.17 4.70 -6.55
C ALA A 212 19.48 3.75 -7.72
N ASP A 213 18.69 2.68 -7.85
CA ASP A 213 18.81 1.70 -8.93
C ASP A 213 18.50 2.36 -10.28
N ALA A 214 17.40 3.12 -10.40
CA ALA A 214 17.07 3.83 -11.64
C ALA A 214 18.16 4.83 -12.07
N ARG A 215 18.79 5.51 -11.11
CA ARG A 215 19.91 6.42 -11.40
C ARG A 215 21.16 5.67 -11.85
N GLY A 216 21.45 4.52 -11.25
CA GLY A 216 22.53 3.63 -11.69
C GLY A 216 22.30 3.12 -13.11
N ASP A 217 21.08 2.66 -13.38
CA ASP A 217 20.67 2.13 -14.68
C ASP A 217 20.56 3.20 -15.77
N ALA A 218 20.32 4.45 -15.39
CA ALA A 218 20.31 5.57 -16.32
C ALA A 218 21.70 5.93 -16.83
N GLY A 219 22.77 5.43 -16.20
CA GLY A 219 24.14 5.81 -16.49
C GLY A 219 24.82 5.07 -17.64
N GLU A 220 26.00 5.56 -18.05
CA GLU A 220 26.83 4.91 -19.08
C GLU A 220 27.26 3.49 -18.69
N ASN A 221 27.52 3.24 -17.40
CA ASN A 221 27.91 1.92 -16.87
C ASN A 221 26.72 1.00 -16.57
N SER A 222 25.54 1.31 -17.11
CA SER A 222 24.32 0.54 -16.91
C SER A 222 24.45 -0.90 -17.41
N SER A 223 23.82 -1.82 -16.66
CA SER A 223 23.69 -3.23 -17.04
C SER A 223 22.54 -3.48 -18.03
N LEU A 224 21.70 -2.47 -18.29
CA LEU A 224 20.59 -2.58 -19.24
C LEU A 224 21.10 -2.81 -20.67
N PRO A 225 20.38 -3.57 -21.51
CA PRO A 225 20.80 -3.85 -22.88
C PRO A 225 21.01 -2.57 -23.68
N ALA A 226 22.15 -2.47 -24.37
CA ALA A 226 22.36 -1.44 -25.37
C ALA A 226 21.57 -1.77 -26.64
N VAL A 227 20.89 -0.77 -27.22
CA VAL A 227 20.05 -0.95 -28.40
C VAL A 227 20.49 0.01 -29.50
N ALA A 228 20.56 -0.51 -30.72
CA ALA A 228 20.66 0.28 -31.94
C ALA A 228 19.34 0.14 -32.71
N LEU A 229 18.64 1.26 -32.92
CA LEU A 229 17.43 1.29 -33.73
C LEU A 229 17.79 1.59 -35.18
N ILE A 230 17.45 0.68 -36.09
CA ILE A 230 17.62 0.86 -37.54
C ILE A 230 16.23 0.92 -38.16
N ALA A 231 15.93 2.02 -38.86
CA ALA A 231 14.67 2.20 -39.57
C ALA A 231 14.87 2.99 -40.86
N LYS A 232 13.86 2.95 -41.74
CA LYS A 232 13.86 3.77 -42.96
C LYS A 232 13.70 5.25 -42.62
N GLN A 233 14.33 6.10 -43.43
CA GLN A 233 14.43 7.54 -43.21
C GLN A 233 13.06 8.24 -43.11
N ASP A 234 12.08 7.76 -43.88
CA ASP A 234 10.72 8.26 -43.92
C ASP A 234 9.86 7.85 -42.72
N ASN A 235 10.30 6.85 -41.94
CA ASN A 235 9.51 6.29 -40.84
C ASN A 235 9.85 6.89 -39.46
N ILE A 236 10.99 7.58 -39.31
CA ILE A 236 11.40 8.18 -38.04
C ILE A 236 11.72 9.67 -38.22
N ALA A 237 11.05 10.52 -37.45
CA ALA A 237 11.23 11.98 -37.48
C ALA A 237 12.48 12.47 -36.72
N LEU A 238 13.11 11.60 -35.93
CA LEU A 238 14.26 11.89 -35.07
C LEU A 238 15.45 10.97 -35.39
N GLY A 239 16.66 11.50 -35.26
CA GLY A 239 17.90 10.76 -35.52
C GLY A 239 18.68 11.33 -36.69
N ARG A 240 19.81 10.67 -36.99
CA ARG A 240 20.73 11.06 -38.06
C ARG A 240 20.78 10.00 -39.15
N LYS A 241 21.19 10.40 -40.35
CA LYS A 241 21.43 9.48 -41.45
C LYS A 241 22.62 8.56 -41.17
N LEU A 242 22.57 7.33 -41.66
CA LEU A 242 23.64 6.35 -41.49
C LEU A 242 24.83 6.65 -42.42
N ASP A 243 24.55 7.11 -43.64
CA ASP A 243 25.49 7.46 -44.69
C ASP A 243 26.14 8.84 -44.48
N ASP A 244 25.40 9.80 -43.91
CA ASP A 244 25.92 11.10 -43.50
C ASP A 244 25.52 11.41 -42.06
N PRO A 245 26.36 11.02 -41.08
CA PRO A 245 26.07 11.22 -39.68
C PRO A 245 26.11 12.69 -39.25
N THR A 246 26.48 13.64 -40.11
CA THR A 246 26.45 15.07 -39.80
C THR A 246 25.16 15.73 -40.25
N LEU A 247 24.44 15.10 -41.19
CA LEU A 247 23.18 15.59 -41.73
C LEU A 247 22.03 15.32 -40.75
N ARG A 248 21.40 16.38 -40.26
CA ARG A 248 20.16 16.29 -39.50
C ARG A 248 18.97 16.22 -40.45
N LEU A 249 18.05 15.29 -40.19
CA LEU A 249 16.76 15.30 -40.87
C LEU A 249 16.01 16.58 -40.48
N ALA A 250 15.71 17.42 -41.46
CA ALA A 250 14.67 18.42 -41.28
C ALA A 250 13.33 17.67 -41.17
N PRO A 251 12.47 17.96 -40.18
CA PRO A 251 11.18 17.30 -40.01
C PRO A 251 10.14 17.75 -41.06
N LYS A 252 10.58 18.05 -42.29
CA LYS A 252 9.72 18.43 -43.41
C LYS A 252 8.82 17.24 -43.77
N GLY A 253 7.51 17.45 -43.68
CA GLY A 253 6.50 16.43 -43.99
C GLY A 253 5.94 15.69 -42.77
N PHE A 254 6.52 15.86 -41.58
CA PHE A 254 6.00 15.28 -40.35
C PHE A 254 5.04 16.24 -39.64
N LYS A 255 3.93 15.72 -39.11
CA LYS A 255 3.02 16.45 -38.22
C LYS A 255 3.29 16.02 -36.79
N ALA A 256 3.59 16.97 -35.91
CA ALA A 256 3.71 16.73 -34.48
C ALA A 256 2.44 17.24 -33.77
N ILE A 257 1.97 16.48 -32.78
CA ILE A 257 0.92 16.91 -31.85
C ILE A 257 1.55 17.00 -30.47
N GLY A 258 1.39 18.13 -29.78
CA GLY A 258 1.96 18.35 -28.44
C GLY A 258 2.85 19.59 -28.37
N ASP A 259 3.86 19.53 -27.50
CA ASP A 259 4.74 20.66 -27.19
C ASP A 259 5.75 20.93 -28.32
N ALA A 260 5.55 22.04 -29.04
CA ALA A 260 6.40 22.46 -30.14
C ALA A 260 7.81 22.90 -29.70
N GLY A 261 7.95 23.49 -28.51
CA GLY A 261 9.24 23.91 -27.97
C GLY A 261 10.09 22.70 -27.59
N LEU A 262 9.45 21.69 -27.01
CA LEU A 262 10.08 20.42 -26.68
C LEU A 262 10.51 19.64 -27.92
N PHE A 263 9.64 19.56 -28.92
CA PHE A 263 9.98 18.95 -30.21
C PHE A 263 11.17 19.65 -30.88
N ALA A 264 11.20 20.99 -30.85
CA ALA A 264 12.30 21.78 -31.39
C ALA A 264 13.61 21.59 -30.61
N ASP A 265 13.55 21.41 -29.29
CA ASP A 265 14.73 21.12 -28.47
C ASP A 265 15.26 19.70 -28.73
N LEU A 266 14.36 18.71 -28.79
CA LEU A 266 14.71 17.32 -29.09
C LEU A 266 15.37 17.16 -30.47
N SER A 267 14.87 17.88 -31.48
CA SER A 267 15.45 17.87 -32.83
C SER A 267 16.76 18.65 -32.93
N LYS A 268 17.07 19.52 -31.96
CA LYS A 268 18.36 20.23 -31.85
C LYS A 268 19.42 19.46 -31.06
N ARG A 269 19.02 18.53 -30.19
CA ARG A 269 19.93 17.75 -29.34
C ARG A 269 20.43 16.50 -30.05
N ASP A 270 21.72 16.28 -29.97
CA ASP A 270 22.34 15.04 -30.45
C ASP A 270 22.29 14.00 -29.35
N TYR A 271 21.23 13.19 -29.40
CA TYR A 271 21.11 12.00 -28.54
C TYR A 271 21.92 10.81 -29.06
N THR A 272 22.57 10.96 -30.21
CA THR A 272 23.50 9.99 -30.81
C THR A 272 24.89 10.63 -30.79
N ASP A 273 25.84 10.04 -30.06
CA ASP A 273 27.22 10.51 -30.05
C ASP A 273 28.04 9.82 -31.15
N ILE A 274 28.87 10.59 -31.83
CA ILE A 274 29.76 10.13 -32.90
C ILE A 274 31.10 10.87 -32.91
N ASN A 275 31.27 11.91 -32.07
CA ASN A 275 32.39 12.84 -32.19
C ASN A 275 33.22 12.96 -30.90
N ASN A 276 32.73 12.50 -29.76
CA ASN A 276 33.52 12.45 -28.53
C ASN A 276 33.81 11.00 -28.11
N PRO A 277 34.92 10.38 -28.55
CA PRO A 277 35.27 9.02 -28.14
C PRO A 277 35.46 8.83 -26.62
N LYS A 278 35.37 9.91 -25.81
CA LYS A 278 35.43 9.88 -24.35
C LYS A 278 34.06 9.84 -23.65
N GLU A 279 32.94 10.09 -24.34
CA GLU A 279 31.58 10.12 -23.73
C GLU A 279 30.50 9.47 -24.63
N PRO A 280 30.65 8.19 -25.04
CA PRO A 280 29.73 7.56 -25.97
C PRO A 280 28.30 7.51 -25.40
N ARG A 281 27.37 8.22 -26.04
CA ARG A 281 25.93 8.13 -25.71
C ARG A 281 25.35 6.81 -26.23
N VAL A 282 25.25 5.84 -25.32
CA VAL A 282 24.61 4.54 -25.57
C VAL A 282 23.11 4.63 -25.31
N TRP A 283 22.29 4.19 -26.26
CA TRP A 283 20.86 4.00 -26.06
C TRP A 283 20.61 2.67 -25.34
N ARG A 284 19.74 2.69 -24.34
CA ARG A 284 19.44 1.54 -23.48
C ARG A 284 17.97 1.16 -23.56
N LEU A 285 17.71 -0.14 -23.48
CA LEU A 285 16.36 -0.69 -23.34
C LEU A 285 15.91 -0.59 -21.88
N LEU A 286 14.87 0.20 -21.62
CA LEU A 286 14.25 0.28 -20.29
C LEU A 286 13.28 -0.87 -20.07
N LEU A 287 12.37 -1.08 -21.03
CA LEU A 287 11.30 -2.05 -20.94
C LEU A 287 10.78 -2.39 -22.35
N GLU A 288 10.40 -3.64 -22.54
CA GLU A 288 9.61 -4.08 -23.69
C GLU A 288 8.36 -4.78 -23.16
N ARG A 289 7.16 -4.20 -23.39
CA ARG A 289 5.89 -4.78 -22.94
C ARG A 289 4.71 -4.26 -23.75
N GLY A 290 3.71 -5.12 -23.96
CA GLY A 290 2.45 -4.72 -24.60
C GLY A 290 2.61 -4.11 -26.00
N ASN A 291 3.53 -4.64 -26.82
CA ASN A 291 3.93 -4.11 -28.12
C ASN A 291 4.59 -2.73 -28.07
N TRP A 292 5.12 -2.31 -26.92
CA TRP A 292 5.87 -1.06 -26.77
C TRP A 292 7.32 -1.35 -26.37
N ILE A 293 8.24 -0.63 -27.01
CA ILE A 293 9.67 -0.63 -26.68
C ILE A 293 10.00 0.74 -26.10
N TYR A 294 10.46 0.77 -24.85
CA TYR A 294 10.87 1.98 -24.15
C TYR A 294 12.40 2.07 -24.17
N LEU A 295 12.92 3.08 -24.85
CA LEU A 295 14.35 3.35 -25.00
C LEU A 295 14.71 4.67 -24.34
N PHE A 296 15.93 4.81 -23.86
CA PHE A 296 16.45 6.09 -23.39
C PHE A 296 17.95 6.22 -23.67
N PRO A 297 18.47 7.44 -23.88
CA PRO A 297 19.90 7.67 -23.98
C PRO A 297 20.51 7.68 -22.57
N ALA A 298 21.61 6.95 -22.37
CA ALA A 298 22.34 6.97 -21.11
C ALA A 298 22.79 8.40 -20.76
N LEU A 299 22.72 8.74 -19.48
CA LEU A 299 23.21 9.99 -18.93
C LEU A 299 24.74 9.94 -18.85
N THR A 300 25.39 11.00 -19.32
CA THR A 300 26.85 11.12 -19.21
C THR A 300 27.30 11.23 -17.76
N THR A 301 28.57 10.94 -17.49
CA THR A 301 29.15 11.05 -16.14
C THR A 301 28.93 12.46 -15.53
N GLU A 302 29.01 13.52 -16.33
CA GLU A 302 28.71 14.89 -15.87
C GLU A 302 27.22 15.12 -15.59
N GLN A 303 26.33 14.63 -16.46
CA GLN A 303 24.88 14.74 -16.26
C GLN A 303 24.43 13.98 -15.01
N GLN A 304 25.04 12.83 -14.72
CA GLN A 304 24.75 12.07 -13.51
C GLN A 304 25.12 12.80 -12.22
N LYS A 305 25.97 13.84 -12.24
CA LYS A 305 26.25 14.64 -11.03
C LYS A 305 25.05 15.48 -10.61
N ASP A 306 24.21 15.92 -11.55
CA ASP A 306 23.00 16.67 -11.24
C ASP A 306 21.92 15.73 -10.65
N PRO A 307 21.47 15.93 -9.41
CA PRO A 307 20.42 15.11 -8.79
C PRO A 307 19.07 15.20 -9.51
N LYS A 308 18.85 16.21 -10.36
CA LYS A 308 17.63 16.41 -11.15
C LYS A 308 17.74 15.93 -12.60
N ALA A 309 18.92 15.55 -13.06
CA ALA A 309 19.06 15.02 -14.41
C ALA A 309 18.23 13.74 -14.58
N ARG A 310 17.40 13.71 -15.61
CA ARG A 310 16.60 12.56 -16.04
C ARG A 310 16.76 12.38 -17.55
N PRO A 311 16.95 11.15 -18.04
CA PRO A 311 16.99 10.92 -19.48
C PRO A 311 15.57 10.98 -20.05
N PRO A 312 15.38 11.53 -21.26
CA PRO A 312 14.09 11.42 -21.95
C PRO A 312 13.84 9.96 -22.34
N VAL A 313 12.60 9.50 -22.20
CA VAL A 313 12.21 8.16 -22.65
C VAL A 313 11.49 8.25 -23.98
N MET A 314 11.89 7.40 -24.91
CA MET A 314 11.29 7.20 -26.21
C MET A 314 10.51 5.87 -26.19
N ALA A 315 9.19 5.93 -26.31
CA ALA A 315 8.34 4.76 -26.49
C ALA A 315 8.01 4.59 -27.97
N ILE A 316 8.28 3.40 -28.50
CA ILE A 316 8.06 3.02 -29.89
C ILE A 316 7.06 1.88 -29.90
N GLN A 317 5.96 2.07 -30.61
CA GLN A 317 5.01 0.98 -30.85
C GLN A 317 5.61 0.00 -31.88
N GLN A 318 5.66 -1.28 -31.52
CA GLN A 318 5.94 -2.35 -32.46
C GLN A 318 4.83 -2.39 -33.50
N SER A 319 5.21 -2.16 -34.76
CA SER A 319 4.29 -2.13 -35.89
C SER A 319 4.74 -3.13 -36.94
N GLN A 320 3.80 -3.94 -37.41
CA GLN A 320 4.04 -4.88 -38.52
C GLN A 320 3.98 -4.18 -39.89
N SER A 321 3.35 -3.00 -39.98
CA SER A 321 3.12 -2.25 -41.22
C SER A 321 4.10 -1.10 -41.46
N GLY A 322 5.01 -0.82 -40.51
CA GLY A 322 6.06 0.19 -40.64
C GLY A 322 5.70 1.58 -40.10
N ASP A 323 4.43 1.84 -39.80
CA ASP A 323 3.98 3.06 -39.13
C ASP A 323 4.32 2.98 -37.63
N GLN A 324 5.27 3.79 -37.16
CA GLN A 324 5.72 3.80 -35.77
C GLN A 324 5.17 5.02 -35.03
N LEU A 325 4.39 4.78 -33.97
CA LEU A 325 4.02 5.82 -33.03
C LEU A 325 5.17 6.06 -32.06
N LEU A 326 5.69 7.29 -32.06
CA LEU A 326 6.77 7.73 -31.20
C LEU A 326 6.20 8.63 -30.10
N ILE A 327 6.31 8.20 -28.84
CA ILE A 327 5.95 9.01 -27.68
C ILE A 327 7.23 9.32 -26.93
N ILE A 328 7.43 10.60 -26.58
CA ILE A 328 8.61 11.01 -25.82
C ILE A 328 8.10 11.57 -24.50
N SER A 329 8.65 11.08 -23.38
CA SER A 329 8.37 11.62 -22.04
C SER A 329 9.50 12.55 -21.59
N PRO A 330 9.33 13.87 -21.78
CA PRO A 330 9.98 14.87 -20.94
C PRO A 330 8.96 15.80 -20.26
N GLU A 331 9.42 16.57 -19.27
CA GLU A 331 8.69 17.73 -18.75
C GLU A 331 8.34 18.70 -19.90
N PRO A 332 7.13 19.29 -19.90
CA PRO A 332 6.75 20.30 -20.89
C PRO A 332 7.78 21.44 -20.95
N SER A 333 8.03 21.95 -22.14
CA SER A 333 8.83 23.14 -22.33
C SER A 333 8.21 24.30 -21.55
N LYS A 334 9.07 25.08 -20.90
CA LYS A 334 8.60 26.29 -20.23
C LYS A 334 8.19 27.30 -21.31
N PRO A 335 7.03 27.94 -21.20
CA PRO A 335 6.66 29.00 -22.14
C PRO A 335 7.76 30.05 -22.16
N SER A 336 8.16 30.50 -23.35
CA SER A 336 9.08 31.62 -23.48
C SER A 336 8.48 32.82 -22.74
N LYS A 337 9.20 33.34 -21.74
CA LYS A 337 8.82 34.60 -21.09
C LYS A 337 8.92 35.76 -22.08
#